data_AF-Q0U0K3-F1
#
_entry.id   AF-Q0U0K3-F1
#
_cell.length_a   1.000
_cell.length_b   1.000
_cell.length_c   1.000
_cell.angle_alpha   90.00
_cell.angle_beta   90.00
_cell.angle_gamma   90.00
#
_symmetry.space_group_name_H-M   'P 1'
#
loop_
_entity.id
_entity.type
_entity.pdbx_description
1 polymer ?
#
loop_
_entity_poly.entity_id
_entity_poly.type
_entity_poly.pdbx_seq_one_letter_code
_entity_poly.pdbx_strand_id
1 'polypeptide(L)'
;MNQYLDKEIDKRFEELASSRGNSAKNSRSQSRSIIALAMDKYLNDVENKEEVSKSAFKQLAKPQLRLFLYAGHDTTSSTLLYSYLLLSRHPLVLSKVRAEHDQVFGPDFSLSNITQSITTDPTLLNQLPYTLAVVKEVLRIFPPAGSMRAGRPDLFLSDEHGQQYPTAGCQIWTLSLAMHHNPSVFTQPEDFIPERWLVGPDDALYPKKGAWRAFEWGPRACIGQTLAQLELKVALVMTVRMFDVQEAYGEWDEMHPRKGVKMVDGNRAYQAEMGGGGAHPVDGLPVRVTMRV
;
A
#
# COMPACT_ATOMS: atom_id res chain seq x y z
N MET A 1 5.51 20.26 5.28
CA MET A 1 5.16 19.18 6.23
C MET A 1 5.49 19.50 7.70
N ASN A 2 6.70 20.01 8.03
CA ASN A 2 7.11 20.23 9.43
C ASN A 2 6.17 21.16 10.19
N GLN A 3 5.87 22.32 9.62
CA GLN A 3 4.98 23.32 10.22
C GLN A 3 3.56 22.77 10.45
N TYR A 4 3.06 21.92 9.54
CA TYR A 4 1.76 21.27 9.70
C TYR A 4 1.76 20.29 10.88
N LEU A 5 2.75 19.39 10.94
CA LEU A 5 2.88 18.45 12.05
C LEU A 5 3.12 19.15 13.39
N ASP A 6 3.85 20.27 13.40
CA ASP A 6 4.02 21.06 14.61
C ASP A 6 2.68 21.55 15.14
N LYS A 7 1.82 22.14 14.29
CA LYS A 7 0.47 22.58 14.66
C LYS A 7 -0.42 21.44 15.13
N GLU A 8 -0.41 20.31 14.43
CA GLU A 8 -1.23 19.15 14.83
C GLU A 8 -0.78 18.56 16.17
N ILE A 9 0.53 18.47 16.41
CA ILE A 9 1.05 18.04 17.70
C ILE A 9 0.70 19.06 18.79
N ASP A 10 0.84 20.36 18.52
CA ASP A 10 0.49 21.43 19.46
C ASP A 10 -0.95 21.32 19.94
N LYS A 11 -1.88 21.13 19.00
CA LYS A 11 -3.30 20.91 19.28
C LYS A 11 -3.53 19.71 20.20
N ARG A 12 -2.80 18.61 20.04
CA ARG A 12 -2.94 17.43 20.94
C ARG A 12 -2.43 17.69 22.35
N PHE A 13 -1.35 18.46 22.50
CA PHE A 13 -0.89 18.88 23.83
C PHE A 13 -1.90 19.80 24.51
N GLU A 14 -2.54 20.70 23.76
CA GLU A 14 -3.61 21.58 24.27
C GLU A 14 -4.83 20.77 24.72
N GLU A 15 -5.32 19.84 23.87
CA GLU A 15 -6.41 18.92 24.20
C GLU A 15 -6.12 18.13 25.49
N LEU A 16 -4.88 17.63 25.64
CA LEU A 16 -4.45 16.90 26.83
C LEU A 16 -4.44 17.80 28.08
N ALA A 17 -3.90 19.02 27.99
CA ALA A 17 -3.86 19.96 29.11
C ALA A 17 -5.26 20.33 29.60
N SER A 18 -6.19 20.60 28.68
CA SER A 18 -7.60 20.86 29.00
C SER A 18 -8.28 19.66 29.64
N SER A 19 -7.94 18.43 29.23
CA SER A 19 -8.53 17.21 29.80
C SER A 19 -8.06 16.90 31.22
N ARG A 20 -6.84 17.29 31.60
CA ARG A 20 -6.29 17.08 32.97
C ARG A 20 -6.84 18.10 33.97
N GLY A 21 -7.17 19.32 33.53
CA GLY A 21 -7.77 20.35 34.37
C GLY A 21 -9.22 20.07 34.80
N ASN A 22 -9.97 19.32 33.99
CA ASN A 22 -11.36 18.94 34.28
C ASN A 22 -11.44 17.54 34.91
N SER A 23 -10.96 17.43 36.16
CA SER A 23 -11.08 16.20 36.96
C SER A 23 -12.51 16.01 37.48
N ALA A 24 -13.44 15.55 36.62
CA ALA A 24 -14.63 14.79 37.01
C ALA A 24 -15.37 14.27 35.77
N LYS A 25 -15.45 12.93 35.65
CA LYS A 25 -16.47 12.19 34.87
C LYS A 25 -16.71 12.68 33.43
N ASN A 26 -15.94 12.14 32.49
CA ASN A 26 -16.52 11.48 31.33
C ASN A 26 -15.48 10.59 30.65
N SER A 27 -15.89 9.39 30.30
CA SER A 27 -15.09 8.39 29.60
C SER A 27 -14.38 9.04 28.43
N ARG A 28 -13.04 9.01 28.45
CA ARG A 28 -12.14 9.46 27.40
C ARG A 28 -12.72 9.19 26.01
N SER A 29 -13.25 10.22 25.35
CA SER A 29 -13.06 10.35 23.91
C SER A 29 -11.61 10.76 23.69
N GLN A 30 -10.67 9.90 24.10
CA GLN A 30 -9.27 10.07 23.77
C GLN A 30 -9.20 9.76 22.29
N SER A 31 -8.96 10.80 21.50
CA SER A 31 -8.54 10.68 20.11
C SER A 31 -7.63 9.46 19.96
N ARG A 32 -8.05 8.47 19.16
CA ARG A 32 -7.23 7.29 18.85
C ARG A 32 -6.27 7.55 17.69
N SER A 33 -5.99 8.83 17.41
CA SER A 33 -5.01 9.21 16.41
C SER A 33 -3.62 8.70 16.79
N ILE A 34 -2.79 8.43 15.78
CA ILE A 34 -1.40 7.98 16.00
C ILE A 34 -0.59 8.97 16.84
N ILE A 35 -0.87 10.28 16.71
CA ILE A 35 -0.21 11.33 17.51
C ILE A 35 -0.60 11.19 18.98
N ALA A 36 -1.88 11.02 19.27
CA ALA A 36 -2.37 10.86 20.64
C ALA A 36 -1.85 9.57 21.28
N LEU A 37 -1.87 8.45 20.55
CA LEU A 37 -1.34 7.17 21.04
C LEU A 37 0.17 7.23 21.32
N ALA A 38 0.95 7.84 20.42
CA ALA A 38 2.38 8.02 20.61
C ALA A 38 2.68 8.96 21.78
N MET A 39 1.89 10.03 21.93
CA MET A 39 2.02 10.99 23.02
C MET A 39 1.67 10.35 24.37
N ASP A 40 0.56 9.60 24.47
CA ASP A 40 0.17 8.88 25.68
C ASP A 40 1.27 7.90 26.12
N LYS A 41 1.83 7.13 25.18
CA LYS A 41 2.97 6.24 25.47
C LYS A 41 4.19 7.02 25.95
N TYR A 42 4.58 8.07 25.22
CA TYR A 42 5.73 8.90 25.58
C TYR A 42 5.58 9.51 26.99
N LEU A 43 4.39 9.99 27.34
CA LEU A 43 4.14 10.60 28.64
C LEU A 43 4.11 9.58 29.79
N ASN A 44 3.68 8.34 29.54
CA ASN A 44 3.76 7.27 30.52
C ASN A 44 5.20 6.79 30.75
N ASP A 45 6.03 6.80 29.70
CA ASP A 45 7.44 6.39 29.78
C ASP A 45 8.32 7.48 30.45
N VAL A 46 7.87 8.74 30.49
CA VAL A 46 8.56 9.89 31.11
C VAL A 46 7.95 10.20 32.49
N GLU A 47 8.18 9.34 33.47
CA GLU A 47 7.93 9.67 34.88
C GLU A 47 9.01 10.66 35.38
N ASN A 48 8.59 11.85 35.83
CA ASN A 48 9.39 12.84 36.61
C ASN A 48 10.47 13.71 35.92
N LYS A 49 10.19 14.39 34.78
CA LYS A 49 10.97 15.61 34.41
C LYS A 49 10.08 16.69 33.80
N GLU A 50 9.82 17.74 34.60
CA GLU A 50 9.10 18.94 34.20
C GLU A 50 9.84 19.71 33.08
N GLU A 51 9.06 20.29 32.17
CA GLU A 51 9.42 21.28 31.12
C GLU A 51 10.22 20.89 29.86
N VAL A 52 10.73 19.66 29.69
CA VAL A 52 11.39 19.24 28.41
C VAL A 52 10.51 18.35 27.51
N SER A 53 9.25 18.08 27.87
CA SER A 53 8.47 16.98 27.24
C SER A 53 7.94 17.27 25.82
N LYS A 54 7.51 18.51 25.52
CA LYS A 54 6.82 18.82 24.24
C LYS A 54 7.78 18.96 23.06
N SER A 55 8.88 19.69 23.25
CA SER A 55 9.90 19.89 22.22
C SER A 55 10.62 18.58 21.88
N ALA A 56 10.97 17.79 22.90
CA ALA A 56 11.57 16.47 22.74
C ALA A 56 10.61 15.50 22.02
N PHE A 57 9.33 15.46 22.42
CA PHE A 57 8.32 14.66 21.71
C PHE A 57 8.22 15.08 20.25
N LYS A 58 8.16 16.39 19.94
CA LYS A 58 8.13 16.87 18.55
C LYS A 58 9.35 16.43 17.75
N GLN A 59 10.55 16.44 18.33
CA GLN A 59 11.76 15.98 17.64
C GLN A 59 11.72 14.48 17.33
N LEU A 60 11.17 13.67 18.24
CA LEU A 60 11.02 12.22 18.06
C LEU A 60 9.88 11.86 17.09
N ALA A 61 8.69 12.45 17.29
CA ALA A 61 7.48 12.06 16.60
C ALA A 61 7.45 12.56 15.15
N LYS A 62 7.90 13.79 14.87
CA LYS A 62 7.75 14.39 13.54
C LYS A 62 8.42 13.58 12.41
N PRO A 63 9.67 13.11 12.52
CA PRO A 63 10.28 12.28 11.48
C PRO A 63 9.50 10.99 11.23
N GLN A 64 9.02 10.33 12.28
CA GLN A 64 8.26 9.07 12.18
C GLN A 64 6.89 9.29 11.53
N LEU A 65 6.17 10.34 11.92
CA LEU A 65 4.89 10.69 11.34
C LEU A 65 5.01 11.03 9.85
N ARG A 66 6.09 11.73 9.45
CA ARG A 66 6.37 11.98 8.02
C ARG A 66 6.62 10.70 7.27
N LEU A 67 7.42 9.80 7.85
CA LEU A 67 7.69 8.50 7.24
C LEU A 67 6.41 7.69 7.04
N PHE A 68 5.51 7.65 8.03
CA PHE A 68 4.22 6.96 7.91
C PHE A 68 3.34 7.55 6.81
N LEU A 69 3.21 8.88 6.76
CA LEU A 69 2.44 9.55 5.72
C LEU A 69 3.00 9.29 4.33
N TYR A 70 4.32 9.39 4.17
CA TYR A 70 4.98 9.18 2.89
C TYR A 70 4.90 7.72 2.44
N ALA A 71 5.32 6.78 3.30
CA ALA A 71 5.33 5.36 2.97
C ALA A 71 3.93 4.81 2.69
N GLY A 72 2.93 5.22 3.47
CA GLY A 72 1.53 4.82 3.26
C GLY A 72 0.93 5.44 2.00
N HIS A 73 1.18 6.73 1.74
CA HIS A 73 0.61 7.40 0.56
C HIS A 73 1.23 6.92 -0.75
N ASP A 74 2.56 6.91 -0.84
CA ASP A 74 3.25 6.71 -2.12
C ASP A 74 3.06 5.29 -2.65
N THR A 75 3.20 4.29 -1.79
CA THR A 75 3.02 2.88 -2.19
C THR A 75 1.57 2.51 -2.49
N THR A 76 0.61 3.02 -1.70
CA THR A 76 -0.82 2.80 -1.94
C THR A 76 -1.29 3.46 -3.23
N SER A 77 -0.85 4.70 -3.50
CA SER A 77 -1.21 5.40 -4.74
C SER A 77 -0.66 4.69 -5.99
N SER A 78 0.60 4.24 -5.98
CA SER A 78 1.15 3.43 -7.08
C SER A 78 0.33 2.16 -7.30
N THR A 79 -0.01 1.45 -6.23
CA THR A 79 -0.81 0.21 -6.31
C THR A 79 -2.21 0.48 -6.87
N LEU A 80 -2.85 1.61 -6.52
CA LEU A 80 -4.13 2.00 -7.10
C LEU A 80 -4.03 2.28 -8.60
N LEU A 81 -3.00 3.02 -9.03
CA LEU A 81 -2.77 3.30 -10.45
C LEU A 81 -2.68 1.99 -11.26
N TYR A 82 -1.85 1.05 -10.81
CA TYR A 82 -1.74 -0.25 -11.47
C TYR A 82 -2.99 -1.11 -11.35
N SER A 83 -3.76 -0.97 -10.27
CA SER A 83 -5.07 -1.63 -10.15
C SER A 83 -6.03 -1.14 -11.22
N TYR A 84 -6.16 0.18 -11.41
CA TYR A 84 -7.03 0.74 -12.45
C TYR A 84 -6.55 0.36 -13.85
N LEU A 85 -5.24 0.42 -14.10
CA LEU A 85 -4.67 0.00 -15.38
C LEU A 85 -5.02 -1.47 -15.69
N LEU A 86 -4.71 -2.39 -14.78
CA LEU A 86 -4.94 -3.81 -15.02
C LEU A 86 -6.43 -4.14 -15.13
N LEU A 87 -7.30 -3.50 -14.34
CA LEU A 87 -8.75 -3.65 -14.48
C LEU A 87 -9.26 -3.10 -15.82
N SER A 88 -8.71 -2.00 -16.32
CA SER A 88 -9.07 -1.44 -17.63
C SER A 88 -8.74 -2.38 -18.79
N ARG A 89 -7.63 -3.12 -18.68
CA ARG A 89 -7.18 -4.10 -19.68
C ARG A 89 -7.88 -5.45 -19.55
N HIS A 90 -8.57 -5.72 -18.45
CA HIS A 90 -9.22 -7.00 -18.17
C HIS A 90 -10.69 -6.83 -17.77
N PRO A 91 -11.60 -6.54 -18.74
CA PRO A 91 -13.02 -6.28 -18.46
C PRO A 91 -13.74 -7.41 -17.71
N LEU A 92 -13.35 -8.67 -17.93
CA LEU A 92 -13.90 -9.82 -17.21
C LEU A 92 -13.48 -9.85 -15.73
N VAL A 93 -12.29 -9.36 -15.40
CA VAL A 93 -11.86 -9.24 -14.00
C VAL A 93 -12.60 -8.07 -13.34
N LEU A 94 -12.71 -6.93 -14.05
CA LEU A 94 -13.47 -5.77 -13.57
C LEU A 94 -14.94 -6.11 -13.31
N SER A 95 -15.58 -6.89 -14.18
CA SER A 95 -16.97 -7.30 -13.97
C SER A 95 -17.14 -8.17 -12.72
N LYS A 96 -16.20 -9.09 -12.44
CA LYS A 96 -16.20 -9.89 -11.21
C LYS A 96 -16.00 -9.04 -9.95
N VAL A 97 -15.10 -8.05 -9.98
CA VAL A 97 -14.93 -7.09 -8.86
C VAL A 97 -16.22 -6.32 -8.62
N ARG A 98 -16.85 -5.79 -9.67
CA ARG A 98 -18.13 -5.06 -9.57
C ARG A 98 -19.25 -5.95 -9.01
N ALA A 99 -19.35 -7.19 -9.50
CA ALA A 99 -20.33 -8.15 -9.02
C ALA A 99 -20.14 -8.50 -7.54
N GLU A 100 -18.89 -8.69 -7.09
CA GLU A 100 -18.57 -8.88 -5.67
C GLU A 100 -19.01 -7.66 -4.84
N HIS A 101 -18.75 -6.44 -5.31
CA HIS A 101 -19.16 -5.24 -4.59
C HIS A 101 -20.68 -5.08 -4.54
N ASP A 102 -21.38 -5.37 -5.64
CA ASP A 102 -22.85 -5.36 -5.72
C ASP A 102 -23.45 -6.39 -4.75
N GLN A 103 -22.83 -7.56 -4.62
CA GLN A 103 -23.26 -8.60 -3.67
C GLN A 103 -23.11 -8.16 -2.21
N VAL A 104 -22.03 -7.48 -1.86
CA VAL A 104 -21.72 -7.09 -0.46
C VAL A 104 -22.42 -5.79 -0.05
N PHE A 105 -22.44 -4.79 -0.92
CA PHE A 105 -22.95 -3.44 -0.61
C PHE A 105 -24.33 -3.15 -1.23
N GLY A 106 -24.90 -4.10 -1.96
CA GLY A 106 -26.14 -3.91 -2.71
C GLY A 106 -25.93 -3.09 -3.99
N PRO A 107 -26.96 -2.96 -4.85
CA PRO A 107 -26.86 -2.32 -6.16
C PRO A 107 -26.72 -0.79 -6.12
N ASP A 108 -27.05 -0.14 -5.00
CA ASP A 108 -26.84 1.31 -4.84
C ASP A 108 -25.35 1.59 -4.56
N PHE A 109 -24.66 2.11 -5.57
CA PHE A 109 -23.25 2.51 -5.50
C PHE A 109 -23.05 4.00 -5.20
N SER A 110 -24.06 4.72 -4.73
CA SER A 110 -23.89 6.12 -4.31
C SER A 110 -22.85 6.23 -3.19
N LEU A 111 -22.05 7.30 -3.23
CA LEU A 111 -21.00 7.52 -2.23
C LEU A 111 -21.58 7.59 -0.80
N SER A 112 -22.78 8.16 -0.66
CA SER A 112 -23.52 8.19 0.61
C SER A 112 -23.84 6.80 1.13
N ASN A 113 -24.37 5.91 0.27
CA ASN A 113 -24.70 4.55 0.66
C ASN A 113 -23.44 3.77 1.06
N ILE A 114 -22.42 3.77 0.19
CA ILE A 114 -21.15 3.07 0.45
C ILE A 114 -20.49 3.56 1.76
N THR A 115 -20.43 4.89 1.97
CA THR A 115 -19.83 5.47 3.18
C THR A 115 -20.62 5.06 4.42
N GLN A 116 -21.95 5.10 4.35
CA GLN A 116 -22.82 4.68 5.45
C GLN A 116 -22.64 3.19 5.77
N SER A 117 -22.64 2.32 4.77
CA SER A 117 -22.45 0.87 4.94
C SER A 117 -21.10 0.56 5.59
N ILE A 118 -20.00 1.13 5.08
CA ILE A 118 -18.65 0.89 5.64
C ILE A 118 -18.54 1.42 7.07
N THR A 119 -19.12 2.59 7.36
CA THR A 119 -19.07 3.18 8.71
C THR A 119 -19.92 2.39 9.70
N THR A 120 -21.06 1.85 9.26
CA THR A 120 -21.98 1.06 10.10
C THR A 120 -21.40 -0.34 10.37
N ASP A 121 -20.87 -1.00 9.34
CA ASP A 121 -20.25 -2.32 9.45
C ASP A 121 -18.95 -2.39 8.62
N PRO A 122 -17.80 -2.05 9.22
CA PRO A 122 -16.50 -2.15 8.55
C PRO A 122 -16.13 -3.59 8.17
N THR A 123 -16.77 -4.61 8.75
CA THR A 123 -16.45 -6.01 8.47
C THR A 123 -16.91 -6.46 7.09
N LEU A 124 -17.78 -5.69 6.42
CA LEU A 124 -18.13 -5.87 5.01
C LEU A 124 -16.89 -5.89 4.11
N LEU A 125 -15.86 -5.12 4.43
CA LEU A 125 -14.59 -5.10 3.67
C LEU A 125 -13.79 -6.40 3.79
N ASN A 126 -14.11 -7.27 4.76
CA ASN A 126 -13.53 -8.62 4.85
C ASN A 126 -14.21 -9.60 3.90
N GLN A 127 -15.40 -9.27 3.40
CA GLN A 127 -16.20 -10.08 2.48
C GLN A 127 -15.84 -9.81 1.01
N LEU A 128 -14.65 -9.26 0.75
CA LEU A 128 -14.15 -8.92 -0.59
C LEU A 128 -12.92 -9.75 -1.00
N PRO A 129 -12.99 -11.09 -0.99
CA PRO A 129 -11.85 -11.94 -1.29
C PRO A 129 -11.33 -11.77 -2.74
N TYR A 130 -12.19 -11.55 -3.73
CA TYR A 130 -11.79 -11.36 -5.12
C TYR A 130 -11.14 -9.99 -5.34
N THR A 131 -11.66 -8.92 -4.72
CA THR A 131 -11.00 -7.60 -4.72
C THR A 131 -9.63 -7.67 -4.05
N LEU A 132 -9.50 -8.41 -2.93
CA LEU A 132 -8.20 -8.64 -2.31
C LEU A 132 -7.26 -9.44 -3.22
N ALA A 133 -7.78 -10.44 -3.93
CA ALA A 133 -7.02 -11.21 -4.90
C ALA A 133 -6.48 -10.33 -6.04
N VAL A 134 -7.30 -9.42 -6.56
CA VAL A 134 -6.89 -8.38 -7.53
C VAL A 134 -5.76 -7.54 -6.98
N VAL A 135 -5.89 -7.00 -5.75
CA VAL A 135 -4.84 -6.20 -5.10
C VAL A 135 -3.54 -7.00 -4.95
N LYS A 136 -3.61 -8.26 -4.54
CA LYS A 136 -2.43 -9.12 -4.38
C LYS A 136 -1.73 -9.41 -5.70
N GLU A 137 -2.50 -9.57 -6.78
CA GLU A 137 -1.97 -9.79 -8.12
C GLU A 137 -1.34 -8.52 -8.70
N VAL A 138 -1.94 -7.36 -8.48
CA VAL A 138 -1.34 -6.06 -8.83
C VAL A 138 0.01 -5.90 -8.13
N LEU A 139 0.06 -6.16 -6.83
CA LEU A 139 1.30 -6.08 -6.04
C LEU A 139 2.35 -7.13 -6.41
N ARG A 140 1.95 -8.23 -7.06
CA ARG A 140 2.87 -9.24 -7.61
C ARG A 140 3.51 -8.73 -8.90
N ILE A 141 2.72 -8.20 -9.82
CA ILE A 141 3.20 -7.72 -11.13
C ILE A 141 3.96 -6.40 -10.97
N PHE A 142 3.45 -5.51 -10.11
CA PHE A 142 3.99 -4.17 -9.92
C PHE A 142 4.27 -3.90 -8.43
N PRO A 143 5.22 -4.61 -7.80
CA PRO A 143 5.60 -4.34 -6.42
C PRO A 143 6.14 -2.90 -6.33
N PRO A 144 5.57 -2.04 -5.47
CA PRO A 144 5.96 -0.62 -5.43
C PRO A 144 7.31 -0.42 -4.74
N ALA A 145 7.78 -1.36 -3.92
CA ALA A 145 9.02 -1.20 -3.18
C ALA A 145 9.80 -2.52 -3.10
N GLY A 146 11.11 -2.41 -2.97
CA GLY A 146 12.02 -3.51 -2.68
C GLY A 146 12.74 -3.32 -1.34
N SER A 147 13.50 -4.32 -0.91
CA SER A 147 14.27 -4.20 0.32
C SER A 147 15.71 -4.67 0.18
N MET A 148 16.61 -3.88 0.78
CA MET A 148 18.05 -4.11 0.77
C MET A 148 18.57 -4.27 2.20
N ARG A 149 19.61 -5.08 2.38
CA ARG A 149 20.29 -5.30 3.66
C ARG A 149 21.79 -5.21 3.46
N ALA A 150 22.49 -4.56 4.38
CA ALA A 150 23.93 -4.68 4.46
C ALA A 150 24.28 -6.11 4.90
N GLY A 151 25.15 -6.77 4.14
CA GLY A 151 25.69 -8.05 4.55
C GLY A 151 26.65 -7.93 5.73
N ARG A 152 26.99 -9.07 6.34
CA ARG A 152 27.77 -9.13 7.58
C ARG A 152 28.88 -10.17 7.47
N PRO A 153 30.01 -10.00 8.21
CA PRO A 153 31.11 -10.98 8.22
C PRO A 153 30.70 -12.40 8.62
N ASP A 154 29.67 -12.53 9.45
CA ASP A 154 29.15 -13.80 9.99
C ASP A 154 28.00 -14.39 9.16
N LEU A 155 27.64 -13.77 8.04
CA LEU A 155 26.50 -14.17 7.21
C LEU A 155 26.95 -14.60 5.82
N PHE A 156 26.55 -15.81 5.44
CA PHE A 156 26.72 -16.38 4.11
C PHE A 156 25.34 -16.73 3.54
N LEU A 157 25.13 -16.42 2.26
CA LEU A 157 24.00 -16.98 1.51
C LEU A 157 24.42 -18.33 0.94
N SER A 158 23.50 -19.28 0.87
CA SER A 158 23.74 -20.58 0.24
C SER A 158 22.78 -20.75 -0.92
N ASP A 159 23.27 -21.21 -2.06
CA ASP A 159 22.42 -21.63 -3.15
C ASP A 159 21.84 -23.04 -2.90
N GLU A 160 21.08 -23.55 -3.88
CA GLU A 160 20.47 -24.88 -3.83
C GLU A 160 21.48 -26.04 -3.85
N HIS A 161 22.75 -25.77 -4.22
CA HIS A 161 23.84 -26.74 -4.20
C HIS A 161 24.69 -26.64 -2.93
N GLY A 162 24.36 -25.72 -2.01
CA GLY A 162 25.08 -25.49 -0.78
C GLY A 162 26.35 -24.66 -0.96
N GLN A 163 26.58 -24.07 -2.14
CA GLN A 163 27.69 -23.14 -2.34
C GLN A 163 27.44 -21.88 -1.51
N GLN A 164 28.42 -21.54 -0.68
CA GLN A 164 28.34 -20.37 0.18
C GLN A 164 28.88 -19.12 -0.50
N TYR A 165 28.15 -18.01 -0.33
CA TYR A 165 28.50 -16.69 -0.82
C TYR A 165 28.65 -15.74 0.38
N PRO A 166 29.86 -15.19 0.63
CA PRO A 166 30.07 -14.24 1.71
C PRO A 166 29.27 -12.97 1.45
N THR A 167 28.65 -12.41 2.48
CA THR A 167 27.87 -11.17 2.35
C THR A 167 28.62 -9.94 2.85
N ALA A 168 29.77 -10.12 3.51
CA ALA A 168 30.56 -9.02 4.06
C ALA A 168 30.93 -7.99 2.98
N GLY A 169 30.59 -6.72 3.21
CA GLY A 169 30.86 -5.64 2.26
C GLY A 169 29.87 -5.56 1.09
N CYS A 170 28.91 -6.49 0.98
CA CYS A 170 27.88 -6.47 -0.06
C CYS A 170 26.57 -5.84 0.45
N GLN A 171 25.83 -5.24 -0.47
CA GLN A 171 24.40 -4.97 -0.27
C GLN A 171 23.60 -6.13 -0.86
N ILE A 172 22.79 -6.77 -0.02
CA ILE A 172 21.96 -7.90 -0.39
C ILE A 172 20.56 -7.39 -0.71
N TRP A 173 20.14 -7.53 -1.96
CA TRP A 173 18.82 -7.12 -2.44
C TRP A 173 17.95 -8.35 -2.69
N THR A 174 16.77 -8.39 -2.07
CA THR A 174 15.71 -9.32 -2.48
C THR A 174 15.04 -8.76 -3.74
N LEU A 175 15.30 -9.38 -4.90
CA LEU A 175 14.74 -8.97 -6.18
C LEU A 175 13.31 -9.50 -6.37
N SER A 176 12.38 -8.98 -5.57
CA SER A 176 10.97 -9.40 -5.58
C SER A 176 10.32 -9.29 -6.96
N LEU A 177 10.59 -8.20 -7.70
CA LEU A 177 10.09 -8.01 -9.07
C LEU A 177 10.51 -9.18 -9.98
N ALA A 178 11.82 -9.47 -10.06
CA ALA A 178 12.32 -10.55 -10.90
C ALA A 178 11.79 -11.93 -10.45
N MET A 179 11.69 -12.16 -9.14
CA MET A 179 11.13 -13.40 -8.59
C MET A 179 9.64 -13.55 -8.91
N HIS A 180 8.87 -12.47 -8.87
CA HIS A 180 7.43 -12.46 -9.14
C HIS A 180 7.11 -12.70 -10.62
N HIS A 181 8.06 -12.37 -11.51
CA HIS A 181 8.01 -12.62 -12.95
C HIS A 181 8.69 -13.94 -13.39
N ASN A 182 9.24 -14.71 -12.45
CA ASN A 182 9.96 -15.93 -12.78
C ASN A 182 8.97 -17.11 -13.00
N PRO A 183 8.93 -17.75 -14.19
CA PRO A 183 8.01 -18.86 -14.48
C PRO A 183 8.30 -20.12 -13.67
N SER A 184 9.52 -20.26 -13.12
CA SER A 184 9.83 -21.34 -12.17
C SER A 184 9.20 -21.09 -10.79
N VAL A 185 8.72 -19.88 -10.50
CA VAL A 185 8.15 -19.48 -9.20
C VAL A 185 6.65 -19.25 -9.29
N PHE A 186 6.18 -18.59 -10.35
CA PHE A 186 4.77 -18.31 -10.62
C PHE A 186 4.37 -18.88 -11.98
N THR A 187 3.35 -19.72 -12.01
CA THR A 187 2.74 -20.21 -13.26
C THR A 187 2.09 -19.04 -14.01
N GLN A 188 2.41 -18.90 -15.30
CA GLN A 188 1.95 -17.79 -16.16
C GLN A 188 2.23 -16.43 -15.48
N PRO A 189 3.52 -16.08 -15.29
CA PRO A 189 3.91 -14.97 -14.44
C PRO A 189 3.60 -13.59 -15.06
N GLU A 190 3.50 -13.49 -16.38
CA GLU A 190 3.16 -12.23 -17.06
C GLU A 190 1.65 -11.98 -17.13
N ASP A 191 0.83 -13.01 -16.86
CA ASP A 191 -0.63 -12.91 -16.94
C ASP A 191 -1.22 -12.36 -15.64
N PHE A 192 -2.24 -11.51 -15.77
CA PHE A 192 -3.01 -10.99 -14.65
C PHE A 192 -4.10 -11.97 -14.24
N ILE A 193 -3.80 -12.83 -13.26
CA ILE A 193 -4.69 -13.91 -12.80
C ILE A 193 -4.97 -13.78 -11.30
N PRO A 194 -5.97 -12.97 -10.89
CA PRO A 194 -6.38 -12.88 -9.49
C PRO A 194 -6.75 -14.23 -8.87
N GLU A 195 -7.30 -15.16 -9.66
CA GLU A 195 -7.74 -16.48 -9.21
C GLU A 195 -6.62 -17.29 -8.54
N ARG A 196 -5.34 -16.99 -8.81
CA ARG A 196 -4.21 -17.64 -8.13
C ARG A 196 -4.22 -17.47 -6.61
N TRP A 197 -4.92 -16.46 -6.10
CA TRP A 197 -5.05 -16.18 -4.67
C TRP A 197 -6.28 -16.82 -4.02
N LEU A 198 -7.08 -17.54 -4.81
CA LEU A 198 -8.35 -18.15 -4.41
C LEU A 198 -8.32 -19.69 -4.52
N VAL A 199 -7.24 -20.25 -5.07
CA VAL A 199 -7.02 -21.71 -5.17
C VAL A 199 -6.21 -22.25 -3.98
N GLY A 200 -6.26 -23.56 -3.79
CA GLY A 200 -5.51 -24.27 -2.75
C GLY A 200 -4.11 -24.73 -3.21
N PRO A 201 -3.25 -25.23 -2.29
CA PRO A 201 -1.87 -25.63 -2.58
C PRO A 201 -1.68 -26.70 -3.67
N ASP A 202 -2.72 -27.48 -3.96
CA ASP A 202 -2.69 -28.55 -4.97
C ASP A 202 -2.94 -28.02 -6.40
N ASP A 203 -3.33 -26.76 -6.55
CA ASP A 203 -3.54 -26.12 -7.85
C ASP A 203 -2.23 -25.57 -8.41
N ALA A 204 -2.00 -25.75 -9.71
CA ALA A 204 -0.80 -25.28 -10.39
C ALA A 204 -0.64 -23.74 -10.38
N LEU A 205 -1.73 -22.99 -10.20
CA LEU A 205 -1.68 -21.54 -10.06
C LEU A 205 -1.26 -21.10 -8.65
N TYR A 206 -1.32 -21.98 -7.65
CA TYR A 206 -1.02 -21.62 -6.26
C TYR A 206 0.42 -21.12 -6.12
N PRO A 207 0.63 -19.90 -5.59
CA PRO A 207 1.96 -19.33 -5.43
C PRO A 207 2.85 -20.20 -4.56
N LYS A 208 4.12 -20.39 -4.97
CA LYS A 208 5.11 -21.05 -4.12
C LYS A 208 5.19 -20.36 -2.75
N LYS A 209 5.22 -21.17 -1.69
CA LYS A 209 5.24 -20.68 -0.31
C LYS A 209 6.41 -19.70 -0.09
N GLY A 210 6.10 -18.51 0.39
CA GLY A 210 7.10 -17.45 0.65
C GLY A 210 7.55 -16.65 -0.58
N ALA A 211 7.05 -16.97 -1.78
CA ALA A 211 7.40 -16.24 -3.00
C ALA A 211 6.71 -14.87 -3.11
N TRP A 212 5.49 -14.72 -2.58
CA TRP A 212 4.84 -13.41 -2.55
C TRP A 212 5.44 -12.52 -1.46
N ARG A 213 6.11 -11.45 -1.88
CA ARG A 213 7.00 -10.61 -1.05
C ARG A 213 6.69 -9.12 -1.13
N ALA A 214 5.47 -8.75 -1.55
CA ALA A 214 5.04 -7.36 -1.68
C ALA A 214 5.16 -6.53 -0.39
N PHE A 215 5.04 -7.18 0.78
CA PHE A 215 5.19 -6.55 2.09
C PHE A 215 6.43 -7.02 2.86
N GLU A 216 7.32 -7.78 2.21
CA GLU A 216 8.49 -8.44 2.81
C GLU A 216 8.18 -9.34 4.03
N TRP A 217 9.19 -10.07 4.51
CA TRP A 217 9.06 -11.02 5.61
C TRP A 217 10.07 -10.75 6.73
N GLY A 218 9.76 -11.22 7.94
CA GLY A 218 10.64 -11.14 9.11
C GLY A 218 10.56 -9.79 9.85
N PRO A 219 11.59 -9.42 10.64
CA PRO A 219 11.57 -8.24 11.52
C PRO A 219 11.42 -6.89 10.82
N ARG A 220 11.52 -6.87 9.50
CA ARG A 220 11.38 -5.67 8.66
C ARG A 220 10.21 -5.79 7.68
N ALA A 221 9.30 -6.74 7.89
CA ALA A 221 8.04 -6.80 7.18
C ALA A 221 7.23 -5.51 7.39
N CYS A 222 6.43 -5.14 6.40
CA CYS A 222 5.65 -3.91 6.42
C CYS A 222 4.62 -3.93 7.55
N ILE A 223 4.78 -3.05 8.53
CA ILE A 223 3.81 -2.86 9.62
C ILE A 223 2.46 -2.30 9.14
N GLY A 224 2.44 -1.68 7.95
CA GLY A 224 1.26 -1.06 7.36
C GLY A 224 0.43 -1.99 6.48
N GLN A 225 0.80 -3.28 6.34
CA GLN A 225 0.16 -4.21 5.39
C GLN A 225 -1.36 -4.26 5.55
N THR A 226 -1.87 -4.42 6.77
CA THR A 226 -3.31 -4.49 7.03
C THR A 226 -4.02 -3.20 6.66
N LEU A 227 -3.42 -2.05 6.97
CA LEU A 227 -3.97 -0.74 6.64
C LEU A 227 -3.98 -0.51 5.12
N ALA A 228 -2.88 -0.82 4.43
CA ALA A 228 -2.79 -0.68 2.98
C ALA A 228 -3.84 -1.54 2.26
N GLN A 229 -4.01 -2.80 2.67
CA GLN A 229 -5.04 -3.68 2.08
C GLN A 229 -6.46 -3.17 2.35
N LEU A 230 -6.70 -2.54 3.49
CA LEU A 230 -7.98 -1.91 3.81
C LEU A 230 -8.22 -0.68 2.93
N GLU A 231 -7.25 0.24 2.86
CA GLU A 231 -7.33 1.46 2.05
C GLU A 231 -7.53 1.15 0.57
N LEU A 232 -6.80 0.17 0.02
CA LEU A 232 -6.94 -0.28 -1.35
C LEU A 232 -8.35 -0.83 -1.62
N LYS A 233 -8.90 -1.64 -0.71
CA LYS A 233 -10.27 -2.15 -0.85
C LYS A 233 -11.31 -1.03 -0.78
N VAL A 234 -11.18 -0.10 0.18
CA VAL A 234 -12.09 1.05 0.31
C VAL A 234 -12.07 1.90 -0.95
N ALA A 235 -10.87 2.26 -1.43
CA ALA A 235 -10.72 3.06 -2.63
C ALA A 235 -11.35 2.37 -3.85
N LEU A 236 -11.07 1.09 -4.07
CA LEU A 236 -11.65 0.34 -5.19
C LEU A 236 -13.16 0.24 -5.09
N VAL A 237 -13.74 -0.06 -3.93
CA VAL A 237 -15.20 -0.10 -3.72
C VAL A 237 -15.84 1.24 -4.07
N MET A 238 -15.22 2.35 -3.67
CA MET A 238 -15.74 3.68 -3.92
C MET A 238 -15.63 4.11 -5.39
N THR A 239 -14.65 3.62 -6.16
CA THR A 239 -14.35 4.15 -7.49
C THR A 239 -14.76 3.22 -8.62
N VAL A 240 -14.51 1.91 -8.54
CA VAL A 240 -14.66 1.01 -9.70
C VAL A 240 -16.11 0.80 -10.11
N ARG A 241 -17.07 1.05 -9.23
CA ARG A 241 -18.51 0.99 -9.55
C ARG A 241 -19.00 2.27 -10.22
N MET A 242 -18.35 3.40 -9.96
CA MET A 242 -18.74 4.73 -10.44
C MET A 242 -18.06 5.13 -11.75
N PHE A 243 -16.83 4.66 -11.96
CA PHE A 243 -16.00 5.12 -13.07
C PHE A 243 -15.54 3.97 -13.96
N ASP A 244 -15.46 4.26 -15.26
CA ASP A 244 -14.66 3.51 -16.21
C ASP A 244 -13.36 4.30 -16.45
N VAL A 245 -12.23 3.63 -16.24
CA VAL A 245 -10.88 4.18 -16.43
C VAL A 245 -10.27 3.48 -17.63
N GLN A 246 -9.72 4.24 -18.59
CA GLN A 246 -9.02 3.72 -19.75
C GLN A 246 -7.66 4.42 -19.89
N GLU A 247 -6.61 3.66 -20.18
CA GLU A 247 -5.29 4.26 -20.44
C GLU A 247 -5.31 5.13 -21.69
N ALA A 248 -4.61 6.26 -21.64
CA ALA A 248 -4.57 7.28 -22.68
C ALA A 248 -3.13 7.61 -23.10
N TYR A 249 -2.22 6.64 -23.02
CA TYR A 249 -0.82 6.85 -23.39
C TYR A 249 -0.62 7.27 -24.85
N GLY A 250 -1.49 6.84 -25.77
CA GLY A 250 -1.44 7.29 -27.18
C GLY A 250 -1.66 8.80 -27.29
N GLU A 251 -2.76 9.29 -26.72
CA GLU A 251 -3.07 10.73 -26.66
C GLU A 251 -1.96 11.51 -25.93
N TRP A 252 -1.46 10.96 -24.83
CA TRP A 252 -0.36 11.57 -24.07
C TRP A 252 0.92 11.72 -24.89
N ASP A 253 1.30 10.70 -25.65
CA ASP A 253 2.52 10.71 -26.47
C ASP A 253 2.44 11.68 -27.65
N GLU A 254 1.24 11.89 -28.19
CA GLU A 254 0.97 12.89 -29.22
C GLU A 254 1.11 14.32 -28.64
N MET A 255 0.57 14.55 -27.44
CA MET A 255 0.66 15.84 -26.75
C MET A 255 2.06 16.14 -26.21
N HIS A 256 2.83 15.11 -25.84
CA HIS A 256 4.15 15.22 -25.21
C HIS A 256 5.21 14.41 -25.97
N PRO A 257 5.55 14.81 -27.21
CA PRO A 257 6.49 14.06 -28.03
C PRO A 257 7.87 14.05 -27.39
N ARG A 258 8.34 12.85 -27.01
CA ARG A 258 9.68 12.62 -26.45
C ARG A 258 10.49 11.61 -27.26
N LYS A 259 11.81 11.83 -27.30
CA LYS A 259 12.79 10.88 -27.85
C LYS A 259 13.24 9.91 -26.75
N GLY A 260 13.51 8.66 -27.09
CA GLY A 260 14.01 7.64 -26.16
C GLY A 260 13.06 6.46 -25.96
N VAL A 261 13.29 5.70 -24.87
CA VAL A 261 12.52 4.50 -24.55
C VAL A 261 11.06 4.86 -24.23
N LYS A 262 10.13 4.30 -25.00
CA LYS A 262 8.69 4.44 -24.77
C LYS A 262 8.08 3.21 -24.09
N MET A 263 8.63 2.03 -24.33
CA MET A 263 8.13 0.78 -23.75
C MET A 263 9.30 -0.02 -23.21
N VAL A 264 9.06 -0.73 -22.12
CA VAL A 264 9.98 -1.73 -21.55
C VAL A 264 9.22 -3.04 -21.56
N ASP A 265 9.81 -4.08 -22.15
CA ASP A 265 9.20 -5.41 -22.28
C ASP A 265 7.77 -5.39 -22.84
N GLY A 266 7.53 -4.52 -23.83
CA GLY A 266 6.21 -4.35 -24.47
C GLY A 266 5.18 -3.58 -23.62
N ASN A 267 5.51 -3.16 -22.40
CA ASN A 267 4.62 -2.39 -21.54
C ASN A 267 4.92 -0.87 -21.64
N ARG A 268 3.91 -0.08 -22.04
CA ARG A 268 3.99 1.39 -22.07
C ARG A 268 3.87 2.02 -20.67
N ALA A 269 3.26 1.29 -19.74
CA ALA A 269 3.07 1.67 -18.35
C ALA A 269 4.12 0.97 -17.46
N TYR A 270 5.38 0.96 -17.87
CA TYR A 270 6.44 0.33 -17.10
C TYR A 270 6.73 1.10 -15.80
N GLN A 271 7.19 0.38 -14.77
CA GLN A 271 7.59 0.96 -13.49
C GLN A 271 8.86 1.80 -13.63
N ALA A 272 8.82 3.01 -13.12
CA ALA A 272 9.95 3.92 -13.02
C ALA A 272 10.01 4.52 -11.61
N GLU A 273 11.22 4.65 -11.07
CA GLU A 273 11.44 5.36 -9.81
C GLU A 273 11.43 6.88 -10.06
N MET A 274 10.31 7.52 -9.74
CA MET A 274 10.13 8.97 -9.92
C MET A 274 10.52 9.78 -8.67
N GLY A 275 11.43 9.25 -7.84
CA GLY A 275 11.90 9.90 -6.61
C GLY A 275 10.93 9.86 -5.40
N GLY A 276 9.75 9.25 -5.55
CA GLY A 276 8.70 9.12 -4.52
C GLY A 276 8.86 7.96 -3.53
N GLY A 277 9.96 7.20 -3.60
CA GLY A 277 10.23 6.06 -2.70
C GLY A 277 9.54 4.76 -3.13
N GLY A 278 8.42 4.83 -3.85
CA GLY A 278 7.84 3.73 -4.62
C GLY A 278 8.07 3.84 -6.13
N ALA A 279 8.01 2.70 -6.81
CA ALA A 279 8.01 2.62 -8.27
C ALA A 279 6.61 2.93 -8.80
N HIS A 280 6.51 3.89 -9.71
CA HIS A 280 5.25 4.37 -10.30
C HIS A 280 5.21 4.11 -11.80
N PRO A 281 4.02 4.10 -12.43
CA PRO A 281 3.94 4.09 -13.89
C PRO A 281 4.60 5.34 -14.46
N VAL A 282 5.42 5.16 -15.50
CA VAL A 282 6.02 6.26 -16.22
C VAL A 282 4.96 7.26 -16.71
N ASP A 283 5.30 8.53 -16.72
CA ASP A 283 4.42 9.64 -17.12
C ASP A 283 3.12 9.76 -16.27
N GLY A 284 3.06 9.12 -15.10
CA GLY A 284 1.97 9.30 -14.13
C GLY A 284 0.66 8.60 -14.49
N LEU A 285 0.69 7.58 -15.35
CA LEU A 285 -0.48 6.85 -15.87
C LEU A 285 -1.56 7.78 -16.47
N PRO A 286 -1.32 8.34 -17.67
CA PRO A 286 -2.33 9.10 -18.39
C PRO A 286 -3.57 8.23 -18.64
N VAL A 287 -4.74 8.73 -18.22
CA VAL A 287 -6.02 8.02 -18.33
C VAL A 287 -7.14 8.94 -18.77
N ARG A 288 -8.14 8.36 -19.42
CA ARG A 288 -9.48 8.93 -19.57
C ARG A 288 -10.37 8.30 -18.51
N VAL A 289 -11.13 9.13 -17.80
CA VAL A 289 -12.08 8.69 -16.77
C VAL A 289 -13.47 9.15 -17.18
N THR A 290 -14.42 8.23 -17.24
CA THR A 290 -15.83 8.50 -17.53
C THR A 290 -16.70 7.98 -16.40
N MET A 291 -17.81 8.67 -16.11
CA MET A 291 -18.82 8.10 -15.23
C MET A 291 -19.49 6.92 -15.94
N ARG A 292 -19.69 5.84 -15.20
CA ARG A 292 -20.48 4.70 -15.65
C ARG A 292 -21.95 5.09 -15.68
N VAL A 293 -22.63 4.77 -16.79
CA VAL A 293 -24.06 5.01 -17.01
C VAL A 293 -24.86 3.78 -16.62
#